data_AF-A0A376ZYM0-F1
#
_entry.id   AF-A0A376ZYM0-F1
#
_cell.length_a   1.000
_cell.length_b   1.000
_cell.length_c   1.000
_cell.angle_alpha   90.00
_cell.angle_beta   90.00
_cell.angle_gamma   90.00
#
_symmetry.space_group_name_H-M   'P 1'
#
loop_
_entity.id
_entity.type
_entity.pdbx_description
1 polymer ?
#
loop_
_entity_poly.entity_id
_entity_poly.type
_entity_poly.pdbx_seq_one_letter_code
_entity_poly.pdbx_strand_id
1 'polypeptide(L)'
;MKSWALEYKIVEENTYGIVKEKIPEGKTTCSLCSRLRRGILYRTATELGATKIALGHHRDDILQTLFLNMFYGGKMKGMPPKLMSDDGKHIVIRPLAYCREKDIQRFADAKAFPIIPCNLCGSQPNLQRQVIADMLRDWDKRYPGRIETMFSAMQNVVPSHLCDTNLFDFKGITHGSEVVNGGDLAFDREEIPLQPAGWQPEEDENQLDELRLNVVEVK
;
A
#
# COMPACT_ATOMS: atom_id res chain seq x y z
N MET A 1 21.81 8.98 6.70
CA MET A 1 21.33 10.28 7.22
C MET A 1 22.49 11.25 7.42
N LYS A 2 23.42 11.01 8.36
CA LYS A 2 24.60 11.88 8.56
C LYS A 2 25.45 12.08 7.30
N SER A 3 25.73 10.99 6.58
CA SER A 3 26.49 11.02 5.32
C SER A 3 25.80 11.78 4.18
N TRP A 4 24.49 12.04 4.29
CA TRP A 4 23.67 12.64 3.24
C TRP A 4 23.23 14.07 3.59
N ALA A 5 23.79 14.64 4.66
CA ALA A 5 23.44 15.97 5.19
C ALA A 5 21.91 16.19 5.37
N LEU A 6 21.17 15.11 5.64
CA LEU A 6 19.73 15.19 5.89
C LEU A 6 19.48 15.55 7.35
N GLU A 7 18.66 16.57 7.58
CA GLU A 7 18.14 16.87 8.90
C GLU A 7 17.28 15.72 9.43
N TYR A 8 17.49 15.33 10.69
CA TYR A 8 16.72 14.27 11.32
C TYR A 8 16.50 14.58 12.81
N LYS A 9 15.34 14.17 13.33
CA LYS A 9 15.00 14.21 14.75
C LYS A 9 14.70 12.78 15.21
N ILE A 10 15.45 12.30 16.21
CA ILE A 10 15.17 11.03 16.87
C ILE A 10 14.19 11.31 18.01
N VAL A 11 13.09 10.57 18.06
CA VAL A 11 12.09 10.65 19.12
C VAL A 11 12.05 9.30 19.84
N GLU A 12 12.49 9.28 21.10
CA GLU A 12 12.54 8.08 21.93
C GLU A 12 11.28 7.99 22.80
N GLU A 13 10.55 6.89 22.68
CA GLU A 13 9.26 6.68 23.35
C GLU A 13 9.11 5.21 23.77
N ASN A 14 8.64 4.97 24.99
CA ASN A 14 8.46 3.61 25.54
C ASN A 14 7.17 2.94 25.02
N THR A 15 7.05 2.79 23.70
CA THR A 15 5.88 2.14 23.09
C THR A 15 5.75 0.68 23.49
N TYR A 16 6.87 -0.03 23.61
CA TYR A 16 6.89 -1.45 23.94
C TYR A 16 6.39 -1.75 25.37
N GLY A 17 6.88 -0.99 26.36
CA GLY A 17 6.44 -1.13 27.76
C GLY A 17 4.95 -0.88 27.91
N ILE A 18 4.44 0.20 27.30
CA ILE A 18 3.00 0.53 27.32
C ILE A 18 2.17 -0.59 26.69
N VAL A 19 2.64 -1.18 25.59
CA VAL A 19 1.93 -2.28 24.93
C VAL A 19 1.89 -3.52 25.81
N LYS A 20 3.01 -3.89 26.44
CA LYS A 20 3.06 -5.03 27.38
C LYS A 20 2.19 -4.84 28.62
N GLU A 21 2.14 -3.63 29.15
CA GLU A 21 1.32 -3.31 30.31
C GLU A 21 -0.19 -3.40 29.99
N LYS A 22 -0.59 -2.92 28.81
CA LYS A 22 -2.01 -2.78 28.45
C LYS A 22 -2.62 -3.99 27.74
N ILE A 23 -1.79 -4.83 27.11
CA ILE A 23 -2.26 -5.97 26.33
C ILE A 23 -1.94 -7.26 27.08
N PRO A 24 -2.96 -8.07 27.45
CA PRO A 24 -2.73 -9.36 28.08
C PRO A 24 -1.85 -10.27 27.24
N GLU A 25 -1.10 -11.14 27.91
CA GLU A 25 -0.26 -12.14 27.24
C GLU A 25 -1.08 -13.02 26.28
N GLY A 26 -0.49 -13.36 25.14
CA GLY A 26 -1.15 -14.13 24.09
C GLY A 26 -2.14 -13.35 23.20
N LYS A 27 -2.37 -12.05 23.46
CA LYS A 27 -3.17 -11.18 22.58
C LYS A 27 -2.30 -10.43 21.57
N THR A 28 -2.95 -9.93 20.51
CA THR A 28 -2.28 -9.20 19.44
C THR A 28 -1.85 -7.80 19.89
N THR A 29 -0.54 -7.55 19.83
CA THR A 29 0.10 -6.29 20.27
C THR A 29 0.17 -5.23 19.16
N CYS A 30 0.14 -5.67 17.90
CA CYS A 30 0.37 -4.81 16.72
C CYS A 30 -0.63 -3.65 16.61
N SER A 31 -1.89 -3.86 16.99
CA SER A 31 -2.93 -2.83 16.90
C SER A 31 -2.60 -1.61 17.77
N LEU A 32 -2.29 -1.83 19.05
CA LEU A 32 -1.94 -0.74 19.97
C LEU A 32 -0.59 -0.11 19.61
N CYS A 33 0.42 -0.92 19.27
CA CYS A 33 1.74 -0.43 18.84
C CYS A 33 1.61 0.51 17.62
N SER A 34 0.84 0.11 16.61
CA SER A 34 0.60 0.93 15.41
C SER A 34 -0.08 2.26 15.73
N ARG A 35 -1.08 2.25 16.64
CA ARG A 35 -1.75 3.47 17.11
C ARG A 35 -0.80 4.42 17.84
N LEU A 36 0.03 3.89 18.74
CA LEU A 36 1.01 4.68 19.49
C LEU A 36 2.05 5.31 18.55
N ARG A 37 2.65 4.52 17.66
CA ARG A 37 3.63 5.01 16.67
C ARG A 37 3.05 6.12 15.80
N ARG A 38 1.81 5.97 15.34
CA ARG A 38 1.12 7.02 14.56
C ARG A 38 0.90 8.28 15.38
N GLY A 39 0.42 8.14 16.63
CA GLY A 39 0.21 9.27 17.52
C GLY A 39 1.48 10.07 17.77
N ILE A 40 2.59 9.38 18.06
CA ILE A 40 3.91 9.99 18.24
C ILE A 40 4.34 10.74 16.97
N LEU A 41 4.24 10.07 15.80
CA LEU A 41 4.62 10.67 14.52
C LEU A 41 3.84 11.96 14.22
N TYR A 42 2.53 11.97 14.45
CA TYR A 42 1.66 13.11 14.13
C TYR A 42 1.87 14.26 15.12
N ARG A 43 2.06 13.94 16.41
CA ARG A 43 2.41 14.92 17.44
C ARG A 43 3.74 15.60 17.08
N THR A 44 4.78 14.81 16.78
CA THR A 44 6.08 15.34 16.38
C THR A 44 6.00 16.16 15.09
N ALA A 45 5.22 15.73 14.09
CA ALA A 45 4.99 16.52 12.88
C ALA A 45 4.38 17.89 13.20
N THR A 46 3.44 17.96 14.14
CA THR A 46 2.85 19.22 14.62
C THR A 46 3.89 20.11 15.31
N GLU A 47 4.67 19.54 16.24
CA GLU A 47 5.72 20.27 16.97
C GLU A 47 6.78 20.87 16.02
N LEU A 48 7.05 20.19 14.90
CA LEU A 48 7.98 20.65 13.88
C LEU A 48 7.37 21.64 12.87
N GLY A 49 6.08 21.96 13.00
CA GLY A 49 5.37 22.81 12.03
C GLY A 49 5.19 22.18 10.65
N ALA A 50 5.28 20.85 10.54
CA ALA A 50 5.13 20.16 9.27
C ALA A 50 3.66 20.17 8.82
N THR A 51 3.43 20.41 7.52
CA THR A 51 2.08 20.36 6.91
C THR A 51 1.77 19.02 6.24
N LYS A 52 2.80 18.19 6.03
CA LYS A 52 2.69 16.90 5.32
C LYS A 52 3.51 15.83 6.03
N ILE A 53 3.04 14.59 5.97
CA ILE A 53 3.72 13.41 6.50
C ILE A 53 3.88 12.40 5.37
N ALA A 54 5.12 12.13 4.96
CA ALA A 54 5.43 11.13 3.96
C ALA A 54 5.64 9.76 4.63
N LEU A 55 4.92 8.75 4.16
CA LEU A 55 5.03 7.37 4.64
C LEU A 55 5.49 6.46 3.49
N GLY A 56 6.38 5.52 3.78
CA GLY A 56 6.98 4.63 2.78
C GLY A 56 6.08 3.50 2.27
N HIS A 57 4.76 3.62 2.40
CA HIS A 57 3.85 2.57 1.93
C HIS A 57 3.88 2.49 0.40
N HIS A 58 4.04 1.27 -0.10
CA HIS A 58 4.12 0.99 -1.54
C HIS A 58 2.85 0.34 -2.10
N ARG A 59 2.86 -0.01 -3.39
CA ARG A 59 1.70 -0.57 -4.09
C ARG A 59 1.15 -1.83 -3.41
N ASP A 60 2.04 -2.73 -3.05
CA ASP A 60 1.70 -4.01 -2.40
C ASP A 60 1.06 -3.78 -1.02
N ASP A 61 1.53 -2.79 -0.23
CA ASP A 61 0.90 -2.43 1.05
C ASP A 61 -0.57 -1.97 0.88
N ILE A 62 -0.82 -1.22 -0.19
CA ILE A 62 -2.14 -0.70 -0.54
C ILE A 62 -3.08 -1.85 -0.89
N LEU A 63 -2.62 -2.79 -1.71
CA LEU A 63 -3.36 -4.01 -2.04
C LEU A 63 -3.57 -4.88 -0.79
N GLN A 64 -2.53 -5.13 0.01
CA GLN A 64 -2.69 -5.87 1.26
C GLN A 64 -3.78 -5.24 2.14
N THR A 65 -3.82 -3.91 2.22
CA THR A 65 -4.85 -3.21 2.99
C THR A 65 -6.24 -3.34 2.36
N LEU A 66 -6.36 -3.29 1.02
CA LEU A 66 -7.61 -3.59 0.33
C LEU A 66 -8.13 -4.98 0.71
N PHE A 67 -7.30 -6.01 0.58
CA PHE A 67 -7.68 -7.40 0.86
C PHE A 67 -8.00 -7.65 2.33
N LEU A 68 -7.26 -7.03 3.25
CA LEU A 68 -7.60 -7.08 4.67
C LEU A 68 -9.01 -6.52 4.93
N ASN A 69 -9.34 -5.36 4.34
CA ASN A 69 -10.67 -4.77 4.51
C ASN A 69 -11.75 -5.57 3.78
N MET A 70 -11.45 -6.14 2.61
CA MET A 70 -12.41 -6.94 1.85
C MET A 70 -12.74 -8.25 2.54
N PHE A 71 -11.71 -9.01 2.96
CA PHE A 71 -11.90 -10.34 3.55
C PHE A 71 -12.35 -10.32 5.01
N TYR A 72 -11.91 -9.34 5.80
CA TYR A 72 -12.20 -9.29 7.24
C TYR A 72 -13.08 -8.10 7.66
N GLY A 73 -13.13 -7.04 6.85
CA GLY A 73 -13.84 -5.80 7.17
C GLY A 73 -15.12 -5.55 6.36
N GLY A 74 -15.41 -6.38 5.34
CA GLY A 74 -16.55 -6.20 4.44
C GLY A 74 -16.53 -4.88 3.65
N LYS A 75 -15.35 -4.32 3.35
CA LYS A 75 -15.20 -3.01 2.70
C LYS A 75 -14.20 -3.03 1.56
N MET A 76 -14.57 -2.39 0.44
CA MET A 76 -13.63 -2.04 -0.63
C MET A 76 -12.81 -0.82 -0.23
N LYS A 77 -11.79 -1.03 0.62
CA LYS A 77 -11.00 0.05 1.23
C LYS A 77 -9.51 -0.27 1.27
N GLY A 78 -8.73 0.44 0.45
CA GLY A 78 -7.26 0.41 0.49
C GLY A 78 -6.67 1.56 1.32
N MET A 79 -5.49 2.01 0.91
CA MET A 79 -4.84 3.24 1.40
C MET A 79 -4.58 4.18 0.22
N PRO A 80 -5.23 5.36 0.16
CA PRO A 80 -5.03 6.27 -0.96
C PRO A 80 -3.61 6.88 -0.95
N PRO A 81 -3.06 7.27 -2.11
CA PRO A 81 -1.75 7.92 -2.18
C PRO A 81 -1.64 9.23 -1.38
N LYS A 82 -2.78 9.91 -1.20
CA LYS A 82 -2.90 11.17 -0.47
C LYS A 82 -4.21 11.20 0.33
N LEU A 83 -4.15 11.62 1.59
CA LEU A 83 -5.32 11.70 2.47
C LEU A 83 -5.11 12.79 3.53
N MET A 84 -6.19 13.43 3.96
CA MET A 84 -6.19 14.32 5.13
C MET A 84 -6.17 13.51 6.43
N SER A 85 -5.37 13.92 7.41
CA SER A 85 -5.42 13.32 8.76
C SER A 85 -6.81 13.51 9.39
N ASP A 86 -7.19 12.60 10.30
CA ASP A 86 -8.50 12.62 10.95
C ASP A 86 -8.76 13.94 11.72
N ASP A 87 -7.70 14.61 12.20
CA ASP A 87 -7.75 15.89 12.91
C ASP A 87 -7.59 17.12 11.99
N GLY A 88 -7.49 16.91 10.67
CA GLY A 88 -7.38 17.97 9.66
C GLY A 88 -6.05 18.73 9.64
N LYS A 89 -5.04 18.33 10.43
CA LYS A 89 -3.80 19.10 10.59
C LYS A 89 -2.72 18.76 9.56
N HIS A 90 -2.70 17.54 9.03
CA HIS A 90 -1.63 17.07 8.15
C HIS A 90 -2.19 16.39 6.92
N ILE A 91 -1.50 16.62 5.79
CA ILE A 91 -1.70 15.80 4.59
C ILE A 91 -0.76 14.60 4.65
N VAL A 92 -1.31 13.40 4.71
CA VAL A 92 -0.55 12.16 4.61
C VAL A 92 -0.32 11.84 3.15
N ILE A 93 0.94 11.62 2.76
CA ILE A 93 1.34 11.24 1.40
C ILE A 93 2.10 9.91 1.40
N ARG A 94 1.94 9.14 0.33
CA ARG A 94 2.62 7.86 0.08
C ARG A 94 3.33 7.93 -1.28
N PRO A 95 4.54 8.51 -1.34
CA PRO A 95 5.23 8.73 -2.61
C PRO A 95 5.50 7.44 -3.40
N LEU A 96 5.60 6.31 -2.70
CA LEU A 96 5.88 5.00 -3.28
C LEU A 96 4.61 4.21 -3.63
N ALA A 97 3.43 4.81 -3.56
CA ALA A 97 2.14 4.13 -3.75
C ALA A 97 2.01 3.35 -5.07
N TYR A 98 2.78 3.70 -6.09
CA TYR A 98 2.77 3.08 -7.41
C TYR A 98 4.00 2.17 -7.65
N CYS A 99 4.95 2.15 -6.72
CA CYS A 99 6.17 1.35 -6.80
C CYS A 99 5.91 -0.06 -6.28
N ARG A 100 6.53 -1.06 -6.92
CA ARG A 100 6.49 -2.46 -6.49
C ARG A 100 7.50 -2.68 -5.38
N GLU A 101 7.19 -3.56 -4.44
CA GLU A 101 8.12 -3.94 -3.36
C GLU A 101 9.47 -4.44 -3.91
N LYS A 102 9.44 -5.29 -4.95
CA LYS A 102 10.66 -5.84 -5.56
C LYS A 102 11.59 -4.78 -6.17
N ASP A 103 11.02 -3.72 -6.76
CA ASP A 103 11.80 -2.64 -7.36
C ASP A 103 12.41 -1.75 -6.26
N ILE A 104 11.67 -1.52 -5.18
CA ILE A 104 12.18 -0.81 -3.99
C ILE A 104 13.32 -1.60 -3.34
N GLN A 105 13.17 -2.92 -3.22
CA GLN A 105 14.20 -3.80 -2.67
C GLN A 105 15.47 -3.76 -3.52
N ARG A 106 15.36 -3.95 -4.85
CA ARG A 106 16.49 -3.84 -5.79
C ARG A 106 17.20 -2.48 -5.67
N PHE A 107 16.42 -1.40 -5.59
CA PHE A 107 16.99 -0.06 -5.41
C PHE A 107 17.71 0.10 -4.07
N ALA A 108 17.13 -0.41 -2.98
CA ALA A 108 17.75 -0.37 -1.65
C ALA A 108 19.06 -1.15 -1.61
N ASP A 109 19.11 -2.34 -2.24
CA ASP A 109 20.30 -3.17 -2.35
C ASP A 109 21.38 -2.47 -3.18
N ALA A 110 21.03 -1.92 -4.35
CA ALA A 110 21.95 -1.19 -5.22
C ALA A 110 22.52 0.08 -4.55
N LYS A 111 21.76 0.71 -3.65
CA LYS A 111 22.20 1.87 -2.85
C LYS A 111 22.82 1.48 -1.51
N ALA A 112 22.92 0.18 -1.22
CA ALA A 112 23.41 -0.35 0.05
C ALA A 112 22.74 0.29 1.28
N PHE A 113 21.42 0.50 1.21
CA PHE A 113 20.68 1.05 2.33
C PHE A 113 20.57 0.03 3.47
N PRO A 114 20.77 0.45 4.73
CA PRO A 114 20.59 -0.45 5.86
C PRO A 114 19.10 -0.80 6.00
N ILE A 115 18.78 -2.09 5.96
CA ILE A 115 17.44 -2.60 6.23
C ILE A 115 17.29 -2.84 7.73
N ILE A 116 16.32 -2.15 8.34
CA ILE A 116 15.99 -2.34 9.75
C ILE A 116 14.81 -3.33 9.82
N PRO A 117 15.01 -4.57 10.29
CA PRO A 117 13.93 -5.52 10.38
C PRO A 117 12.91 -5.07 11.44
N CYS A 118 11.61 -5.18 11.11
CA CYS A 118 10.56 -5.00 12.10
C CYS A 118 10.32 -6.30 12.89
N ASN A 119 11.35 -6.78 13.57
CA ASN A 119 11.29 -7.94 14.47
C ASN A 119 10.98 -7.56 15.93
N LEU A 120 10.84 -6.25 16.20
CA LEU A 120 10.85 -5.66 17.55
C LEU A 120 9.72 -6.15 18.48
N CYS A 121 8.58 -6.57 17.93
CA CYS A 121 7.41 -7.01 18.72
C CYS A 121 7.20 -8.53 18.74
N GLY A 122 8.12 -9.31 18.15
CA GLY A 122 7.92 -10.73 17.91
C GLY A 122 6.76 -10.92 16.92
N SER A 123 7.07 -11.08 15.64
CA SER A 123 6.08 -11.37 14.60
C SER A 123 5.22 -12.55 15.05
N GLN A 124 4.00 -12.26 15.49
CA GLN A 124 3.10 -13.32 15.95
C GLN A 124 2.72 -14.18 14.73
N PRO A 125 2.73 -15.52 14.85
CA PRO A 125 2.24 -16.38 13.78
C PRO A 125 0.78 -16.04 13.48
N ASN A 126 0.37 -16.18 12.21
CA ASN A 126 -1.00 -15.96 11.73
C ASN A 126 -1.51 -14.51 11.82
N LEU A 127 -0.63 -13.51 11.79
CA LEU A 127 -1.08 -12.14 11.53
C LEU A 127 -1.76 -12.09 10.16
N GLN A 128 -3.01 -11.65 10.12
CA GLN A 128 -3.82 -11.56 8.90
C GLN A 128 -3.06 -10.86 7.76
N ARG A 129 -2.28 -9.82 8.08
CA ARG A 129 -1.46 -9.10 7.09
C ARG A 129 -0.40 -10.00 6.44
N GLN A 130 0.23 -10.89 7.20
CA GLN A 130 1.21 -11.84 6.67
C GLN A 130 0.54 -12.82 5.70
N VAL A 131 -0.64 -13.35 6.08
CA VAL A 131 -1.43 -14.26 5.22
C VAL A 131 -1.77 -13.61 3.88
N ILE A 132 -2.20 -12.34 3.90
CA ILE A 132 -2.49 -11.59 2.66
C ILE A 132 -1.22 -11.32 1.86
N ALA A 133 -0.10 -10.97 2.51
CA ALA A 133 1.17 -10.76 1.83
C ALA A 133 1.66 -12.04 1.12
N ASP A 134 1.55 -13.19 1.78
CA ASP A 134 1.91 -14.50 1.20
C ASP A 134 1.01 -14.84 0.00
N MET A 135 -0.30 -14.59 0.11
CA MET A 135 -1.25 -14.78 -1.00
C MET A 135 -0.88 -13.92 -2.21
N LEU A 136 -0.59 -12.63 -2.02
CA LEU A 136 -0.22 -11.74 -3.12
C LEU A 136 1.10 -12.16 -3.79
N ARG A 137 2.09 -12.59 -3.01
CA ARG A 137 3.36 -13.12 -3.56
C ARG A 137 3.17 -14.38 -4.37
N ASP A 138 2.35 -15.31 -3.89
CA ASP A 138 2.01 -16.53 -4.64
C ASP A 138 1.28 -16.21 -5.96
N TRP A 139 0.36 -15.24 -5.93
CA TRP A 139 -0.36 -14.78 -7.12
C TRP A 139 0.53 -14.10 -8.15
N ASP A 140 1.45 -13.25 -7.72
CA ASP A 140 2.42 -12.61 -8.62
C ASP A 140 3.31 -13.66 -9.30
N LYS A 141 3.75 -14.68 -8.55
CA LYS A 141 4.56 -15.78 -9.08
C LYS A 141 3.81 -16.64 -10.10
N ARG A 142 2.56 -17.00 -9.81
CA ARG A 142 1.76 -17.87 -10.69
C ARG A 142 1.21 -17.12 -11.90
N TYR A 143 0.98 -15.81 -11.77
CA TYR A 143 0.35 -14.99 -12.78
C TYR A 143 1.02 -13.61 -12.83
N PRO A 144 2.19 -13.50 -13.50
CA PRO A 144 2.90 -12.24 -13.65
C PRO A 144 1.99 -11.13 -14.16
N GLY A 145 2.00 -9.96 -13.51
CA GLY A 145 1.14 -8.82 -13.87
C GLY A 145 -0.20 -8.78 -13.15
N ARG A 146 -0.56 -9.82 -12.39
CA ARG A 146 -1.81 -9.84 -11.63
C ARG A 146 -1.88 -8.72 -10.59
N ILE A 147 -0.78 -8.43 -9.92
CA ILE A 147 -0.70 -7.35 -8.92
C ILE A 147 -0.96 -5.98 -9.58
N GLU A 148 -0.39 -5.76 -10.75
CA GLU A 148 -0.59 -4.56 -11.58
C GLU A 148 -2.05 -4.40 -11.99
N THR A 149 -2.68 -5.44 -12.54
CA THR A 149 -4.11 -5.40 -12.91
C THR A 149 -4.99 -5.16 -11.69
N MET A 150 -4.71 -5.80 -10.56
CA MET A 150 -5.48 -5.60 -9.32
C MET A 150 -5.37 -4.16 -8.81
N PHE A 151 -4.18 -3.57 -8.87
CA PHE A 151 -3.99 -2.17 -8.49
C PHE A 151 -4.62 -1.20 -9.50
N SER A 152 -4.60 -1.52 -10.79
CA SER A 152 -5.31 -0.79 -11.84
C SER A 152 -6.82 -0.82 -11.62
N ALA A 153 -7.39 -1.95 -11.18
CA ALA A 153 -8.80 -2.05 -10.83
C ALA A 153 -9.21 -1.10 -9.69
N MET A 154 -8.31 -0.82 -8.75
CA MET A 154 -8.57 0.17 -7.68
C MET A 154 -8.73 1.60 -8.20
N GLN A 155 -8.21 1.89 -9.40
CA GLN A 155 -8.28 3.21 -10.04
C GLN A 155 -9.47 3.32 -11.01
N ASN A 156 -10.05 2.18 -11.40
CA ASN A 156 -11.11 2.09 -12.42
C ASN A 156 -12.36 1.45 -11.81
N VAL A 157 -12.99 2.13 -10.86
CA VAL A 157 -14.21 1.66 -10.21
C VAL A 157 -15.43 2.01 -11.06
N VAL A 158 -16.33 1.05 -11.27
CA VAL A 158 -17.58 1.24 -12.01
C VAL A 158 -18.77 1.10 -11.03
N PRO A 159 -19.25 2.20 -10.41
CA PRO A 159 -20.27 2.12 -9.35
C PRO A 159 -21.57 1.42 -9.77
N SER A 160 -22.00 1.59 -11.03
CA SER A 160 -23.22 0.98 -11.55
C SER A 160 -23.15 -0.55 -11.68
N HIS A 161 -21.94 -1.12 -11.64
CA HIS A 161 -21.68 -2.55 -11.72
C HIS A 161 -21.26 -3.14 -10.36
N LEU A 162 -21.47 -2.39 -9.28
CA LEU A 162 -21.29 -2.83 -7.89
C LEU A 162 -22.64 -2.81 -7.16
N CYS A 163 -22.63 -2.98 -5.84
CA CYS A 163 -23.86 -3.09 -5.03
C CYS A 163 -24.11 -1.91 -4.07
N ASP A 164 -23.51 -0.73 -4.30
CA ASP A 164 -23.66 0.43 -3.41
C ASP A 164 -24.74 1.39 -3.91
N THR A 165 -25.91 1.38 -3.26
CA THR A 165 -27.05 2.23 -3.62
C THR A 165 -26.82 3.72 -3.38
N ASN A 166 -25.80 4.10 -2.61
CA ASN A 166 -25.46 5.51 -2.40
C ASN A 166 -24.58 6.06 -3.53
N LEU A 167 -23.76 5.21 -4.13
CA LEU A 167 -22.90 5.58 -5.26
C LEU A 167 -23.64 5.44 -6.61
N PHE A 168 -24.67 4.60 -6.67
CA PHE A 168 -25.50 4.45 -7.85
C PHE A 168 -26.96 4.15 -7.47
N ASP A 169 -27.91 4.94 -7.99
CA ASP A 169 -29.33 4.79 -7.66
C ASP A 169 -30.00 3.69 -8.51
N PHE A 170 -29.89 2.45 -8.04
CA PHE A 170 -30.56 1.31 -8.67
C PHE A 170 -32.09 1.37 -8.56
N LYS A 171 -32.63 2.06 -7.54
CA LYS A 171 -34.08 2.12 -7.31
C LYS A 171 -34.78 3.04 -8.31
N GLY A 172 -34.06 4.04 -8.81
CA GLY A 172 -34.53 4.97 -9.84
C GLY A 172 -34.55 4.40 -11.26
N ILE A 173 -34.00 3.20 -11.49
CA ILE A 173 -34.00 2.58 -12.83
C ILE A 173 -35.43 2.18 -13.20
N THR A 174 -35.89 2.70 -14.33
CA THR A 174 -37.23 2.42 -14.88
C THR A 174 -37.15 2.00 -16.35
N HIS A 175 -38.24 1.42 -16.87
CA HIS A 175 -38.30 1.04 -18.28
C HIS A 175 -38.06 2.25 -19.20
N GLY A 176 -37.10 2.13 -20.11
CA GLY A 176 -36.69 3.22 -21.01
C GLY A 176 -35.63 4.17 -20.44
N SER A 177 -35.09 3.88 -19.25
CA SER A 177 -33.92 4.60 -18.74
C SER A 177 -32.72 4.44 -19.67
N GLU A 178 -31.82 5.43 -19.65
CA GLU A 178 -30.57 5.37 -20.42
C GLU A 178 -29.68 4.20 -19.97
N VAL A 179 -28.96 3.64 -20.94
CA VAL A 179 -27.98 2.58 -20.69
C VAL A 179 -26.71 3.19 -20.10
N VAL A 180 -26.44 2.91 -18.83
CA VAL A 180 -25.26 3.40 -18.12
C VAL A 180 -24.12 2.39 -18.21
N ASN A 181 -22.90 2.85 -18.54
CA ASN A 181 -21.67 2.03 -18.57
C ASN A 181 -21.80 0.75 -19.41
N GLY A 182 -22.50 0.82 -20.55
CA GLY A 182 -22.63 -0.32 -21.47
C GLY A 182 -23.82 -1.25 -21.20
N GLY A 183 -24.50 -1.13 -20.05
CA GLY A 183 -25.66 -1.95 -19.73
C GLY A 183 -25.28 -3.32 -19.15
N ASP A 184 -26.06 -4.35 -19.46
CA ASP A 184 -25.79 -5.72 -18.99
C ASP A 184 -24.75 -6.41 -19.88
N LEU A 185 -23.50 -5.96 -19.76
CA LEU A 185 -22.34 -6.58 -20.44
C LEU A 185 -21.72 -7.70 -19.60
N ALA A 186 -22.34 -8.11 -18.49
CA ALA A 186 -21.72 -9.01 -17.51
C ALA A 186 -21.34 -10.39 -18.08
N PHE A 187 -21.99 -10.80 -19.17
CA PHE A 187 -21.73 -12.05 -19.88
C PHE A 187 -21.16 -11.86 -21.28
N ASP A 188 -20.99 -10.61 -21.72
CA ASP A 188 -20.36 -10.34 -22.99
C ASP A 188 -18.86 -10.64 -22.88
N ARG A 189 -18.28 -11.19 -23.95
CA ARG A 189 -16.83 -11.39 -24.01
C ARG A 189 -16.18 -10.02 -24.16
N GLU A 190 -15.90 -9.36 -23.04
CA GLU A 190 -14.89 -8.31 -23.03
C GLU A 190 -13.55 -8.93 -23.41
N GLU A 191 -12.83 -8.30 -24.34
CA GLU A 191 -11.45 -8.67 -24.64
C GLU A 191 -10.58 -8.34 -23.43
N ILE A 192 -10.49 -9.29 -22.48
CA ILE A 192 -9.54 -9.17 -21.38
C ILE A 192 -8.15 -9.14 -22.01
N PRO A 193 -7.36 -8.06 -21.80
CA PRO A 193 -6.08 -7.94 -22.45
C PRO A 193 -5.18 -9.11 -22.04
N LEU A 194 -4.56 -9.75 -23.05
CA LEU A 194 -3.63 -10.87 -22.85
C LEU A 194 -2.46 -10.49 -21.94
N GLN A 195 -2.08 -9.21 -21.94
CA GLN A 195 -1.14 -8.64 -21.00
C GLN A 195 -1.87 -7.82 -19.92
N PRO A 196 -1.58 -8.07 -18.63
CA PRO A 196 -2.14 -7.29 -17.54
C PRO A 196 -1.83 -5.79 -17.68
N ALA A 197 -2.81 -4.93 -17.41
CA ALA A 197 -2.66 -3.49 -17.56
C ALA A 197 -1.58 -2.95 -16.61
N GLY A 198 -0.55 -2.30 -17.16
CA GLY A 198 0.59 -1.78 -16.41
C GLY A 198 1.66 -2.83 -16.08
N TRP A 199 1.55 -4.06 -16.59
CA TRP A 199 2.64 -5.03 -16.54
C TRP A 199 3.83 -4.51 -17.35
N GLN A 200 4.99 -4.56 -16.75
CA GLN A 200 6.26 -4.42 -17.46
C GLN A 200 6.99 -5.75 -17.29
N PRO A 201 7.62 -6.27 -18.35
CA PRO A 201 8.47 -7.45 -18.25
C PRO A 201 9.52 -7.21 -17.16
N GLU A 202 9.89 -8.28 -16.46
CA GLU A 202 11.09 -8.18 -15.62
C GLU A 202 12.25 -7.89 -16.56
N GLU A 203 12.98 -6.81 -16.30
CA GLU A 203 14.25 -6.56 -16.96
C GLU A 203 15.15 -7.78 -16.69
N ASP A 204 15.57 -8.45 -17.76
CA ASP A 204 16.46 -9.60 -17.70
C ASP A 204 17.74 -9.16 -16.97
N GLU A 205 18.17 -9.89 -15.93
CA GLU A 205 19.41 -9.58 -15.21
C GLU A 205 20.61 -9.49 -16.18
N ASN A 206 20.55 -10.20 -17.31
CA ASN A 206 21.57 -10.14 -18.36
C ASN A 206 21.56 -8.85 -19.21
N GLN A 207 20.44 -8.13 -19.31
CA GLN A 207 20.38 -6.83 -20.02
C GLN A 207 20.81 -5.64 -19.15
N LEU A 208 20.83 -5.81 -17.83
CA LEU A 208 21.24 -4.77 -16.88
C LEU A 208 22.75 -4.47 -16.90
N ASP A 209 23.58 -5.42 -17.32
CA ASP A 209 25.02 -5.17 -17.50
C ASP A 209 25.32 -4.22 -18.66
N GLU A 210 24.45 -4.15 -19.68
CA GLU A 210 24.58 -3.21 -20.81
C GLU A 210 24.06 -1.80 -20.48
N LEU A 211 23.13 -1.68 -19.52
CA LEU A 211 22.50 -0.42 -19.12
C LEU A 211 23.10 0.21 -17.85
N ARG A 212 24.24 -0.31 -17.35
CA ARG A 212 24.99 0.34 -16.27
C ARG A 212 25.37 1.76 -16.72
N LEU A 213 24.61 2.74 -16.24
CA LEU A 213 25.02 4.13 -16.23
C LEU A 213 26.42 4.17 -15.65
N ASN A 214 27.41 4.58 -16.45
CA ASN A 214 28.74 4.91 -15.98
C ASN A 214 28.58 6.06 -14.99
N VAL A 215 28.40 5.74 -13.71
CA VAL A 215 28.43 6.70 -12.62
C VAL A 215 29.89 7.12 -12.50
N VAL A 216 30.26 8.13 -13.28
CA VAL A 216 31.52 8.84 -13.09
C VAL A 216 31.37 9.59 -11.78
N GLU A 217 32.10 9.17 -10.75
CA GLU A 217 32.26 9.97 -9.53
C GLU A 217 32.76 11.36 -9.93
N VAL A 218 31.90 12.36 -9.79
CA VAL A 218 32.33 13.75 -9.82
C VAL A 218 32.90 14.05 -8.44
N LYS A 219 34.22 14.25 -8.39
CA LYS A 219 34.97 14.65 -7.19
C LYS A 219 34.51 15.99 -6.64
#